data_AF-A0A0F9M6A8-F1
#
_entry.id   AF-A0A0F9M6A8-F1
#
_cell.length_a   1.000
_cell.length_b   1.000
_cell.length_c   1.000
_cell.angle_alpha   90.00
_cell.angle_beta   90.00
_cell.angle_gamma   90.00
#
_symmetry.space_group_name_H-M   'P 1'
#
loop_
_entity.id
_entity.type
_entity.pdbx_description
1 polymer ?
#
loop_
_entity_poly.entity_id
_entity_poly.type
_entity_poly.pdbx_seq_one_letter_code
_entity_poly.pdbx_strand_id
1 'polypeptide(L)'
;MSRDIPKLSTIEEKISEHTKKFHEVDGEIIRLKNRVGFLETGSNIREALAPVPSEDIPVSTPTSSSRYKNFFMNMYHYFKTPNAVQFLNGKWVFDPRMLAALRKYKGIRFLDWQEIVDNPISNWDERPMPEDNYLKVGVPLEACVELCNQTGCDGWFIIPPRYKQSWLEGFSNLIAKQVLEKGMINHTIVELSNEVWHRNSWEKAKAGGWPEYWDFHRTRMLNAFKFLKEQHGIHITTVFSGQHDSIGLIKRNGLAEMTSTEIDYIDAIATAPYSGLGRDYIQDLHASRSYNTLEATNRYLDLIEESLGIVTDYTILANAHGIRYLAYEYNQHLAAFDPSTVQDSKLVEFLAKLAQTQPILDEQINFMERWNSLTNNGILARYAAAGDVDNWGNWPDLYPDWSPRPIAQLMERTFLAS
;
A
#
# COMPACT_ATOMS: atom_id res chain seq x y z
N MET A 1 16.89 -29.43 -29.04
CA MET A 1 16.73 -29.99 -27.68
C MET A 1 15.62 -29.19 -27.01
N SER A 2 14.43 -29.80 -26.94
CA SER A 2 13.22 -29.26 -26.31
C SER A 2 13.45 -29.09 -24.80
N ARG A 3 13.13 -27.93 -24.23
CA ARG A 3 13.02 -27.75 -22.78
C ARG A 3 11.53 -27.87 -22.45
N ASP A 4 11.18 -28.93 -21.74
CA ASP A 4 9.83 -29.22 -21.29
C ASP A 4 9.34 -28.15 -20.31
N ILE A 5 8.21 -27.53 -20.65
CA ILE A 5 7.43 -26.64 -19.79
C ILE A 5 6.52 -27.53 -18.93
N PRO A 6 6.49 -27.41 -17.59
CA PRO A 6 5.58 -28.20 -16.77
C PRO A 6 4.12 -27.88 -17.12
N LYS A 7 3.28 -28.92 -17.24
CA LYS A 7 1.84 -28.79 -17.48
C LYS A 7 1.17 -28.04 -16.31
N LEU A 8 0.29 -27.09 -16.66
CA LEU A 8 -0.57 -26.28 -15.77
C LEU A 8 -1.29 -27.06 -14.65
N SER A 9 -1.50 -28.37 -14.81
CA SER A 9 -2.24 -29.20 -13.86
C SER A 9 -1.56 -29.38 -12.49
N THR A 10 -0.24 -29.23 -12.37
CA THR A 10 0.46 -29.40 -11.07
C THR A 10 0.49 -28.14 -10.21
N ILE A 11 0.16 -26.97 -10.78
CA ILE A 11 0.04 -25.70 -10.03
C ILE A 11 -1.34 -25.61 -9.36
N GLU A 12 -2.39 -26.10 -10.03
CA GLU A 12 -3.75 -26.16 -9.45
C GLU A 12 -3.82 -27.08 -8.21
N GLU A 13 -3.07 -28.19 -8.19
CA GLU A 13 -3.03 -29.11 -7.05
C GLU A 13 -2.35 -28.50 -5.80
N LYS A 14 -1.29 -27.68 -5.98
CA LYS A 14 -0.62 -27.01 -4.84
C LYS A 14 -1.45 -25.86 -4.27
N ILE A 15 -2.24 -25.18 -5.10
CA ILE A 15 -3.19 -24.15 -4.63
C ILE A 15 -4.39 -24.82 -3.92
N SER A 16 -4.86 -25.96 -4.44
CA SER A 16 -6.01 -26.71 -3.90
C SER A 16 -5.82 -27.15 -2.43
N GLU A 17 -4.63 -27.55 -2.01
CA GLU A 17 -4.37 -27.97 -0.62
C GLU A 17 -4.54 -26.85 0.42
N HIS A 18 -4.25 -25.58 0.08
CA HIS A 18 -4.51 -24.44 0.98
C HIS A 18 -5.97 -23.97 0.94
N THR A 19 -6.68 -24.12 -0.20
CA THR A 19 -8.09 -23.71 -0.34
C THR A 19 -9.12 -24.72 0.18
N LYS A 20 -8.75 -25.95 0.53
CA LYS A 20 -9.69 -26.98 1.02
C LYS A 20 -10.36 -26.71 2.38
N LYS A 21 -10.10 -25.58 3.04
CA LYS A 21 -10.84 -25.16 4.26
C LYS A 21 -12.12 -24.35 4.01
N PHE A 22 -12.47 -24.05 2.75
CA PHE A 22 -13.68 -23.29 2.47
C PHE A 22 -14.45 -23.87 1.28
N HIS A 23 -15.23 -24.93 1.50
CA HIS A 23 -16.34 -25.27 0.61
C HIS A 23 -17.67 -25.39 1.37
N GLU A 24 -18.63 -24.64 0.82
CA GLU A 24 -20.09 -24.72 0.88
C GLU A 24 -20.75 -25.37 2.10
N VAL A 25 -21.51 -24.55 2.83
CA VAL A 25 -22.69 -25.02 3.53
C VAL A 25 -23.85 -24.09 3.18
N ASP A 26 -24.83 -24.64 2.46
CA ASP A 26 -26.16 -24.09 2.29
C ASP A 26 -26.74 -23.66 3.65
N GLY A 27 -27.16 -22.40 3.73
CA GLY A 27 -28.12 -21.88 4.70
C GLY A 27 -28.03 -22.36 6.15
N GLU A 28 -27.09 -21.83 6.95
CA GLU A 28 -27.33 -21.38 8.33
C GLU A 28 -26.04 -20.77 8.92
N ILE A 29 -26.15 -19.58 9.52
CA ILE A 29 -25.04 -18.93 10.21
C ILE A 29 -24.83 -19.65 11.55
N ILE A 30 -23.79 -20.48 11.65
CA ILE A 30 -23.31 -21.00 12.93
C ILE A 30 -21.99 -20.30 13.29
N ARG A 31 -22.08 -19.38 14.26
CA ARG A 31 -20.92 -18.83 14.98
C ARG A 31 -20.23 -19.93 15.76
N LEU A 32 -19.00 -20.30 15.42
CA LEU A 32 -18.16 -21.12 16.28
C LEU A 32 -17.29 -20.23 17.18
N LYS A 33 -17.68 -20.21 18.46
CA LYS A 33 -16.94 -19.67 19.60
C LYS A 33 -15.63 -20.43 19.82
N ASN A 34 -14.59 -19.70 20.21
CA ASN A 34 -13.33 -20.12 20.85
C ASN A 34 -13.34 -21.53 21.44
N ARG A 35 -12.37 -22.36 21.04
CA ARG A 35 -11.78 -23.37 21.93
C ARG A 35 -10.28 -23.52 21.68
N VAL A 36 -9.52 -23.14 22.69
CA VAL A 36 -8.18 -23.67 23.02
C VAL A 36 -8.29 -25.18 23.21
N GLY A 37 -7.35 -25.94 22.65
CA GLY A 37 -7.20 -27.37 22.90
C GLY A 37 -5.79 -27.83 22.53
N PHE A 38 -4.97 -28.10 23.56
CA PHE A 38 -3.76 -28.90 23.43
C PHE A 38 -4.12 -30.32 22.97
N LEU A 39 -3.35 -30.86 22.03
CA LEU A 39 -3.30 -32.30 21.75
C LEU A 39 -1.83 -32.73 21.68
N GLU A 40 -1.35 -33.33 22.76
CA GLU A 40 -0.27 -34.32 22.69
C GLU A 40 -0.85 -35.59 22.06
N THR A 41 -0.32 -36.00 20.91
CA THR A 41 -0.05 -37.41 20.59
C THR A 41 1.02 -37.45 19.52
N GLY A 42 2.19 -37.98 19.87
CA GLY A 42 3.31 -38.14 18.95
C GLY A 42 3.07 -39.20 17.89
N SER A 43 3.40 -38.90 16.64
CA SER A 43 4.11 -39.79 15.70
C SER A 43 4.71 -38.93 14.58
N ASN A 44 6.03 -38.79 14.58
CA ASN A 44 6.94 -38.40 13.49
C ASN A 44 6.36 -37.73 12.22
N ILE A 45 6.44 -36.39 12.15
CA ILE A 45 6.57 -35.63 10.89
C ILE A 45 7.96 -34.98 10.92
N ARG A 46 8.99 -35.75 10.58
CA ARG A 46 10.38 -35.25 10.47
C ARG A 46 11.07 -35.62 9.14
N GLU A 47 10.32 -36.05 8.12
CA GLU A 47 10.92 -36.52 6.85
C GLU A 47 10.36 -35.87 5.57
N ALA A 48 9.68 -34.72 5.63
CA ALA A 48 9.29 -33.96 4.43
C ALA A 48 10.01 -32.61 4.23
N LEU A 49 11.02 -32.32 5.06
CA LEU A 49 11.86 -31.12 4.94
C LEU A 49 13.33 -31.53 4.82
N ALA A 50 13.69 -32.11 3.68
CA ALA A 50 15.10 -32.20 3.31
C ALA A 50 15.55 -30.81 2.81
N PRO A 51 16.63 -30.23 3.36
CA PRO A 51 17.14 -28.95 2.89
C PRO A 51 17.64 -29.08 1.45
N VAL A 52 17.21 -28.16 0.60
CA VAL A 52 17.83 -27.95 -0.71
C VAL A 52 19.30 -27.59 -0.47
N PRO A 53 20.28 -28.24 -1.11
CA PRO A 53 21.69 -27.90 -0.93
C PRO A 53 21.92 -26.43 -1.30
N SER A 54 22.52 -25.68 -0.38
CA SER A 54 22.97 -24.33 -0.60
C SER A 54 24.12 -24.35 -1.62
N GLU A 55 23.83 -24.10 -2.88
CA GLU A 55 24.84 -23.45 -3.72
C GLU A 55 24.98 -22.03 -3.19
N ASP A 56 26.20 -21.66 -2.80
CA ASP A 56 26.56 -20.35 -2.27
C ASP A 56 26.19 -19.25 -3.27
N ILE A 57 24.96 -18.74 -3.17
CA ILE A 57 24.60 -17.45 -3.74
C ILE A 57 25.36 -16.43 -2.88
N PRO A 58 26.31 -15.67 -3.43
CA PRO A 58 27.02 -14.69 -2.63
C PRO A 58 26.00 -13.65 -2.16
N VAL A 59 25.68 -13.69 -0.87
CA VAL A 59 24.94 -12.64 -0.18
C VAL A 59 25.89 -11.45 -0.10
N SER A 60 25.91 -10.63 -1.15
CA SER A 60 26.50 -9.31 -1.05
C SER A 60 25.63 -8.54 -0.05
N THR A 61 26.15 -8.28 1.15
CA THR A 61 25.56 -7.29 2.04
C THR A 61 25.41 -5.98 1.25
N PRO A 62 24.18 -5.53 0.95
CA PRO A 62 24.00 -4.34 0.15
C PRO A 62 24.59 -3.16 0.92
N THR A 63 25.51 -2.42 0.31
CA THR A 63 25.93 -1.11 0.83
C THR A 63 24.69 -0.27 1.06
N SER A 64 24.67 0.55 2.12
CA SER A 64 23.48 1.29 2.56
C SER A 64 22.73 2.02 1.44
N SER A 65 23.39 2.43 0.36
CA SER A 65 22.76 3.10 -0.79
C SER A 65 21.83 2.24 -1.67
N SER A 66 21.97 0.91 -1.71
CA SER A 66 21.12 0.06 -2.59
C SER A 66 19.86 -0.45 -1.89
N ARG A 67 19.83 -0.44 -0.56
CA ARG A 67 18.72 -0.96 0.25
C ARG A 67 17.41 -0.17 0.07
N TYR A 68 17.49 1.06 -0.44
CA TYR A 68 16.38 2.02 -0.44
C TYR A 68 15.79 2.36 -1.80
N LYS A 69 16.28 1.73 -2.87
CA LYS A 69 15.90 2.10 -4.24
C LYS A 69 14.45 1.77 -4.60
N ASN A 70 13.65 1.10 -3.76
CA ASN A 70 12.26 0.75 -4.10
C ASN A 70 11.22 1.32 -3.13
N PHE A 71 11.63 2.11 -2.14
CA PHE A 71 10.67 2.68 -1.19
C PHE A 71 9.99 3.91 -1.76
N PHE A 72 8.67 3.91 -1.61
CA PHE A 72 7.82 5.07 -1.89
C PHE A 72 7.32 5.65 -0.58
N MET A 73 6.96 6.92 -0.59
CA MET A 73 6.32 7.59 0.55
C MET A 73 4.87 7.93 0.19
N ASN A 74 3.90 7.52 1.01
CA ASN A 74 2.54 8.05 0.93
C ASN A 74 2.52 9.49 1.49
N MET A 75 1.97 10.41 0.71
CA MET A 75 1.77 11.79 1.14
C MET A 75 0.53 11.88 2.01
N TYR A 76 0.75 11.97 3.32
CA TYR A 76 -0.31 12.08 4.31
C TYR A 76 -0.73 13.53 4.58
N HIS A 77 -1.88 13.71 5.22
CA HIS A 77 -2.43 15.00 5.67
C HIS A 77 -1.41 15.90 6.38
N TYR A 78 -0.44 15.34 7.10
CA TYR A 78 0.61 16.12 7.79
C TYR A 78 1.43 17.00 6.83
N PHE A 79 1.67 16.51 5.61
CA PHE A 79 2.34 17.27 4.57
C PHE A 79 1.40 18.23 3.82
N LYS A 80 0.10 18.21 4.14
CA LYS A 80 -0.92 19.09 3.57
C LYS A 80 -1.16 20.30 4.49
N THR A 81 -0.10 21.00 4.88
CA THR A 81 -0.16 22.22 5.70
C THR A 81 0.32 23.44 4.90
N PRO A 82 -0.09 24.67 5.27
CA PRO A 82 0.38 25.87 4.57
C PRO A 82 1.90 26.02 4.61
N ASN A 83 2.58 25.42 5.59
CA ASN A 83 4.05 25.47 5.67
C ASN A 83 4.72 24.48 4.71
N ALA A 84 4.04 23.38 4.37
CA ALA A 84 4.60 22.35 3.51
C ALA A 84 4.54 22.70 2.02
N VAL A 85 3.48 23.37 1.56
CA VAL A 85 3.29 23.76 0.16
C VAL A 85 2.50 25.07 0.00
N GLN A 86 3.05 26.01 -0.77
CA GLN A 86 2.44 27.30 -1.08
C GLN A 86 2.55 27.63 -2.57
N PHE A 87 1.56 28.35 -3.12
CA PHE A 87 1.68 28.97 -4.43
C PHE A 87 1.98 30.46 -4.29
N LEU A 88 3.22 30.85 -4.59
CA LEU A 88 3.70 32.23 -4.42
C LEU A 88 4.29 32.74 -5.74
N ASN A 89 3.85 33.92 -6.18
CA ASN A 89 4.38 34.60 -7.37
C ASN A 89 4.43 33.69 -8.62
N GLY A 90 3.39 32.88 -8.82
CA GLY A 90 3.29 31.96 -9.97
C GLY A 90 4.11 30.68 -9.86
N LYS A 91 4.62 30.33 -8.67
CA LYS A 91 5.45 29.13 -8.44
C LYS A 91 5.03 28.38 -7.19
N TRP A 92 5.20 27.05 -7.23
CA TRP A 92 5.07 26.21 -6.04
C TRP A 92 6.34 26.30 -5.19
N VAL A 93 6.17 26.61 -3.92
CA VAL A 93 7.21 26.69 -2.90
C VAL A 93 6.93 25.63 -1.86
N PHE A 94 7.91 24.75 -1.64
CA PHE A 94 7.81 23.65 -0.68
C PHE A 94 8.72 23.88 0.52
N ASP A 95 8.37 23.29 1.66
CA ASP A 95 9.27 23.27 2.81
C ASP A 95 10.59 22.56 2.45
N PRO A 96 11.75 23.21 2.59
CA PRO A 96 13.04 22.60 2.29
C PRO A 96 13.32 21.31 3.08
N ARG A 97 12.77 21.19 4.29
CA ARG A 97 12.90 20.01 5.14
C ARG A 97 12.10 18.83 4.59
N MET A 98 10.90 19.10 4.08
CA MET A 98 10.09 18.09 3.39
C MET A 98 10.81 17.62 2.12
N LEU A 99 11.33 18.54 1.31
CA LEU A 99 12.13 18.18 0.13
C LEU A 99 13.34 17.31 0.49
N ALA A 100 14.07 17.66 1.56
CA ALA A 100 15.22 16.89 2.02
C ALA A 100 14.83 15.48 2.52
N ALA A 101 13.67 15.33 3.17
CA ALA A 101 13.15 14.04 3.59
C ALA A 101 12.73 13.17 2.39
N LEU A 102 12.00 13.76 1.44
CA LEU A 102 11.45 13.04 0.29
C LEU A 102 12.52 12.56 -0.70
N ARG A 103 13.62 13.31 -0.88
CA ARG A 103 14.77 12.93 -1.73
C ARG A 103 15.40 11.59 -1.41
N LYS A 104 15.08 11.02 -0.25
CA LYS A 104 15.61 9.73 0.19
C LYS A 104 14.77 8.53 -0.31
N TYR A 105 13.57 8.79 -0.81
CA TYR A 105 12.67 7.79 -1.38
C TYR A 105 12.78 7.77 -2.91
N LYS A 106 12.50 6.62 -3.52
CA LYS A 106 12.42 6.53 -4.98
C LYS A 106 11.21 7.28 -5.52
N GLY A 107 10.09 7.24 -4.81
CA GLY A 107 8.86 7.80 -5.30
C GLY A 107 7.92 8.29 -4.22
N ILE A 108 6.88 8.97 -4.66
CA ILE A 108 5.86 9.61 -3.83
C ILE A 108 4.50 9.14 -4.34
N ARG A 109 3.64 8.64 -3.44
CA ARG A 109 2.24 8.34 -3.74
C ARG A 109 1.36 9.41 -3.12
N PHE A 110 0.52 10.05 -3.93
CA PHE A 110 -0.12 11.32 -3.58
C PHE A 110 -1.46 11.22 -2.85
N LEU A 111 -1.93 10.02 -2.49
CA LEU A 111 -3.20 9.70 -1.81
C LEU A 111 -3.95 10.90 -1.18
N ASP A 112 -3.59 11.33 0.03
CA ASP A 112 -4.30 12.38 0.77
C ASP A 112 -4.09 13.76 0.15
N TRP A 113 -2.94 13.99 -0.49
CA TRP A 113 -2.73 15.20 -1.27
C TRP A 113 -3.74 15.30 -2.41
N GLN A 114 -4.16 14.20 -3.02
CA GLN A 114 -5.21 14.22 -4.05
C GLN A 114 -6.64 14.18 -3.48
N GLU A 115 -6.82 14.06 -2.16
CA GLU A 115 -8.14 13.93 -1.51
C GLU A 115 -9.01 12.88 -2.21
N ILE A 116 -8.46 11.69 -2.48
CA ILE A 116 -9.08 10.75 -3.42
C ILE A 116 -10.23 9.94 -2.81
N VAL A 117 -10.24 9.78 -1.49
CA VAL A 117 -11.29 9.04 -0.76
C VAL A 117 -12.60 9.81 -0.87
N ASP A 118 -13.65 9.17 -1.39
CA ASP A 118 -14.96 9.78 -1.68
C ASP A 118 -14.94 11.05 -2.55
N ASN A 119 -13.88 11.22 -3.35
CA ASN A 119 -13.69 12.38 -4.20
C ASN A 119 -14.84 12.55 -5.23
N PRO A 120 -15.53 13.70 -5.25
CA PRO A 120 -16.62 13.96 -6.19
C PRO A 120 -16.15 14.35 -7.59
N ILE A 121 -14.86 14.68 -7.78
CA ILE A 121 -14.27 15.15 -9.04
C ILE A 121 -14.44 14.09 -10.12
N SER A 122 -14.97 14.52 -11.25
CA SER A 122 -15.23 13.69 -12.42
C SER A 122 -14.64 14.27 -13.69
N ASN A 123 -14.62 15.60 -13.82
CA ASN A 123 -14.09 16.32 -14.98
C ASN A 123 -12.74 16.99 -14.69
N TRP A 124 -12.00 17.34 -15.73
CA TRP A 124 -10.68 18.00 -15.59
C TRP A 124 -10.75 19.40 -14.98
N ASP A 125 -11.79 20.16 -15.28
CA ASP A 125 -12.02 21.53 -14.83
C ASP A 125 -12.55 21.63 -13.39
N GLU A 126 -12.91 20.50 -12.77
CA GLU A 126 -13.37 20.41 -11.38
C GLU A 126 -12.21 20.22 -10.38
N ARG A 127 -10.98 20.03 -10.87
CA ARG A 127 -9.82 19.74 -10.01
C ARG A 127 -9.39 20.98 -9.22
N PRO A 128 -8.68 20.79 -8.09
CA PRO A 128 -8.10 21.89 -7.36
C PRO A 128 -7.10 22.69 -8.21
N MET A 129 -7.17 24.01 -8.05
CA MET A 129 -6.34 25.01 -8.69
C MET A 129 -5.54 25.81 -7.65
N PRO A 130 -4.46 26.52 -8.04
CA PRO A 130 -3.64 27.28 -7.09
C PRO A 130 -4.39 28.34 -6.28
N GLU A 131 -5.49 28.87 -6.82
CA GLU A 131 -6.38 29.85 -6.18
C GLU A 131 -7.35 29.24 -5.15
N ASP A 132 -7.50 27.91 -5.12
CA ASP A 132 -8.39 27.23 -4.19
C ASP A 132 -7.79 27.13 -2.79
N ASN A 133 -8.65 26.85 -1.80
CA ASN A 133 -8.19 26.32 -0.52
C ASN A 133 -7.83 24.83 -0.66
N TYR A 134 -6.78 24.56 -1.44
CA TYR A 134 -6.35 23.21 -1.82
C TYR A 134 -5.98 22.33 -0.61
N LEU A 135 -5.70 22.91 0.56
CA LEU A 135 -5.52 22.14 1.80
C LEU A 135 -6.80 21.43 2.24
N LYS A 136 -7.98 21.86 1.78
CA LYS A 136 -9.28 21.21 2.04
C LYS A 136 -9.77 20.35 0.89
N VAL A 137 -9.48 20.74 -0.35
CA VAL A 137 -10.07 20.10 -1.55
C VAL A 137 -9.10 19.20 -2.31
N GLY A 138 -7.81 19.21 -1.93
CA GLY A 138 -6.75 18.47 -2.59
C GLY A 138 -5.71 19.42 -3.16
N VAL A 139 -4.43 19.07 -3.03
CA VAL A 139 -3.30 19.79 -3.63
C VAL A 139 -3.36 19.64 -5.16
N PRO A 140 -3.18 20.73 -5.94
CA PRO A 140 -3.25 20.65 -7.39
C PRO A 140 -2.22 19.69 -7.97
N LEU A 141 -2.59 19.00 -9.05
CA LEU A 141 -1.71 18.03 -9.71
C LEU A 141 -0.40 18.67 -10.19
N GLU A 142 -0.42 19.94 -10.59
CA GLU A 142 0.81 20.68 -10.94
C GLU A 142 1.79 20.80 -9.77
N ALA A 143 1.29 20.93 -8.54
CA ALA A 143 2.15 20.96 -7.36
C ALA A 143 2.74 19.58 -7.09
N CYS A 144 1.94 18.51 -7.23
CA CYS A 144 2.42 17.13 -7.10
C CYS A 144 3.55 16.83 -8.11
N VAL A 145 3.35 17.23 -9.37
CA VAL A 145 4.38 17.11 -10.42
C VAL A 145 5.62 17.94 -10.04
N GLU A 146 5.45 19.20 -9.63
CA GLU A 146 6.58 20.04 -9.25
C GLU A 146 7.35 19.50 -8.02
N LEU A 147 6.66 18.84 -7.09
CA LEU A 147 7.29 18.15 -5.98
C LEU A 147 8.21 17.02 -6.48
N CYS A 148 7.69 16.13 -7.34
CA CYS A 148 8.48 15.08 -7.99
C CYS A 148 9.70 15.67 -8.71
N ASN A 149 9.53 16.78 -9.42
CA ASN A 149 10.61 17.45 -10.14
C ASN A 149 11.72 17.96 -9.21
N GLN A 150 11.35 18.55 -8.06
CA GLN A 150 12.32 19.11 -7.11
C GLN A 150 13.01 18.07 -6.22
N THR A 151 12.38 16.90 -6.05
CA THR A 151 12.94 15.78 -5.28
C THR A 151 13.63 14.73 -6.16
N GLY A 152 13.32 14.67 -7.45
CA GLY A 152 13.73 13.60 -8.36
C GLY A 152 12.95 12.29 -8.16
N CYS A 153 11.86 12.32 -7.40
CA CYS A 153 11.05 11.14 -7.10
C CYS A 153 10.11 10.78 -8.25
N ASP A 154 9.87 9.48 -8.43
CA ASP A 154 8.76 8.95 -9.22
C ASP A 154 7.42 9.41 -8.62
N GLY A 155 6.40 9.62 -9.46
CA GLY A 155 5.06 10.02 -9.01
C GLY A 155 4.05 8.90 -9.16
N TRP A 156 3.41 8.48 -8.05
CA TRP A 156 2.27 7.57 -8.04
C TRP A 156 0.99 8.36 -7.79
N PHE A 157 0.21 8.53 -8.86
CA PHE A 157 -1.03 9.30 -8.88
C PHE A 157 -2.24 8.37 -8.85
N ILE A 158 -3.32 8.86 -8.25
CA ILE A 158 -4.58 8.13 -8.15
C ILE A 158 -5.62 8.78 -9.06
N ILE A 159 -6.23 7.97 -9.92
CA ILE A 159 -7.33 8.38 -10.79
C ILE A 159 -8.62 8.45 -9.94
N PRO A 160 -9.39 9.55 -9.98
CA PRO A 160 -10.63 9.67 -9.22
C PRO A 160 -11.63 8.56 -9.57
N PRO A 161 -12.36 8.00 -8.59
CA PRO A 161 -13.32 6.94 -8.85
C PRO A 161 -14.39 7.37 -9.86
N ARG A 162 -14.75 8.67 -9.89
CA ARG A 162 -15.79 9.24 -10.75
C ARG A 162 -15.27 9.79 -12.07
N TYR A 163 -14.02 9.54 -12.44
CA TYR A 163 -13.40 10.12 -13.63
C TYR A 163 -14.30 9.97 -14.88
N LYS A 164 -14.24 10.99 -15.72
CA LYS A 164 -14.73 10.99 -17.10
C LYS A 164 -13.55 11.16 -18.05
N GLN A 165 -13.85 11.03 -19.34
CA GLN A 165 -12.88 11.16 -20.42
C GLN A 165 -12.06 12.45 -20.33
N SER A 166 -12.70 13.58 -20.03
CA SER A 166 -12.03 14.88 -19.90
C SER A 166 -10.93 14.87 -18.84
N TRP A 167 -11.14 14.20 -17.70
CA TRP A 167 -10.14 14.10 -16.64
C TRP A 167 -8.91 13.31 -17.11
N LEU A 168 -9.11 12.18 -17.81
CA LEU A 168 -8.00 11.38 -18.36
C LEU A 168 -7.20 12.17 -19.39
N GLU A 169 -7.88 12.87 -20.30
CA GLU A 169 -7.24 13.73 -21.31
C GLU A 169 -6.41 14.83 -20.66
N GLY A 170 -6.98 15.54 -19.69
CA GLY A 170 -6.27 16.60 -19.00
C GLY A 170 -5.07 16.09 -18.19
N PHE A 171 -5.22 14.97 -17.47
CA PHE A 171 -4.13 14.35 -16.73
C PHE A 171 -3.01 13.89 -17.67
N SER A 172 -3.37 13.21 -18.76
CA SER A 172 -2.40 12.74 -19.76
C SER A 172 -1.64 13.90 -20.41
N ASN A 173 -2.33 14.97 -20.78
CA ASN A 173 -1.71 16.19 -21.31
C ASN A 173 -0.78 16.84 -20.28
N LEU A 174 -1.18 16.92 -19.00
CA LEU A 174 -0.33 17.46 -17.94
C LEU A 174 0.95 16.64 -17.78
N ILE A 175 0.86 15.32 -17.68
CA ILE A 175 2.04 14.45 -17.53
C ILE A 175 2.92 14.51 -18.78
N ALA A 176 2.33 14.39 -19.98
CA ALA A 176 3.06 14.45 -21.24
C ALA A 176 3.83 15.76 -21.39
N LYS A 177 3.21 16.90 -21.06
CA LYS A 177 3.88 18.20 -21.04
C LYS A 177 5.12 18.21 -20.15
N GLN A 178 5.03 17.60 -18.97
CA GLN A 178 6.11 17.64 -17.97
C GLN A 178 7.23 16.64 -18.28
N VAL A 179 6.88 15.48 -18.83
CA VAL A 179 7.82 14.43 -19.24
C VAL A 179 8.52 14.81 -20.55
N LEU A 180 7.76 15.10 -21.60
CA LEU A 180 8.29 15.29 -22.96
C LEU A 180 8.92 16.67 -23.17
N GLU A 181 8.32 17.74 -22.62
CA GLU A 181 8.82 19.09 -22.87
C GLU A 181 9.89 19.51 -21.86
N LYS A 182 9.84 18.96 -20.64
CA LYS A 182 10.74 19.39 -19.56
C LYS A 182 11.67 18.30 -19.01
N GLY A 183 11.39 17.02 -19.27
CA GLY A 183 12.21 15.91 -18.78
C GLY A 183 12.23 15.77 -17.25
N MET A 184 11.18 16.22 -16.54
CA MET A 184 11.27 16.46 -15.09
C MET A 184 10.69 15.34 -14.20
N ILE A 185 9.71 14.55 -14.68
CA ILE A 185 9.25 13.35 -13.97
C ILE A 185 9.95 12.13 -14.56
N ASN A 186 10.70 11.42 -13.72
CA ASN A 186 11.43 10.21 -14.12
C ASN A 186 10.49 9.07 -14.50
N HIS A 187 9.44 8.86 -13.72
CA HIS A 187 8.48 7.79 -13.96
C HIS A 187 7.12 8.10 -13.32
N THR A 188 6.04 7.74 -14.02
CA THR A 188 4.65 7.94 -13.58
C THR A 188 3.98 6.60 -13.37
N ILE A 189 3.37 6.43 -12.19
CA ILE A 189 2.57 5.28 -11.79
C ILE A 189 1.14 5.77 -11.59
N VAL A 190 0.16 4.98 -12.03
CA VAL A 190 -1.27 5.28 -11.85
C VAL A 190 -2.02 4.08 -11.29
N GLU A 191 -2.97 4.37 -10.40
CA GLU A 191 -3.98 3.41 -9.94
C GLU A 191 -5.37 4.04 -10.02
N LEU A 192 -6.42 3.22 -10.15
CA LEU A 192 -7.81 3.70 -10.09
C LEU A 192 -8.33 3.62 -8.65
N SER A 193 -8.65 4.79 -8.07
CA SER A 193 -9.20 4.92 -6.72
C SER A 193 -8.29 4.34 -5.62
N ASN A 194 -8.79 4.31 -4.38
CA ASN A 194 -8.10 3.74 -3.22
C ASN A 194 -8.99 2.72 -2.51
N GLU A 195 -8.43 1.60 -2.10
CA GLU A 195 -9.07 0.56 -1.28
C GLU A 195 -10.51 0.22 -1.68
N VAL A 196 -10.67 -0.12 -2.95
CA VAL A 196 -11.97 -0.15 -3.64
C VAL A 196 -12.91 -1.25 -3.09
N TRP A 197 -12.40 -2.16 -2.27
CA TRP A 197 -13.14 -3.19 -1.53
C TRP A 197 -13.83 -2.69 -0.24
N HIS A 198 -13.61 -1.45 0.23
CA HIS A 198 -14.29 -0.92 1.41
C HIS A 198 -15.76 -0.54 1.15
N ARG A 199 -16.60 -0.55 2.22
CA ARG A 199 -18.06 -0.36 2.11
C ARG A 199 -18.41 1.13 1.93
N ASN A 200 -19.30 1.40 0.96
CA ASN A 200 -19.90 2.70 0.57
C ASN A 200 -19.17 3.50 -0.52
N SER A 201 -18.36 2.85 -1.36
CA SER A 201 -17.82 3.52 -2.55
C SER A 201 -18.93 3.96 -3.51
N TRP A 202 -18.73 5.13 -4.15
CA TRP A 202 -19.60 5.60 -5.25
C TRP A 202 -19.76 4.54 -6.34
N GLU A 203 -18.68 3.82 -6.66
CA GLU A 203 -18.68 2.77 -7.68
C GLU A 203 -19.63 1.64 -7.32
N LYS A 204 -19.60 1.15 -6.08
CA LYS A 204 -20.52 0.12 -5.61
C LYS A 204 -21.98 0.58 -5.70
N ALA A 205 -22.26 1.81 -5.29
CA ALA A 205 -23.61 2.38 -5.40
C ALA A 205 -24.04 2.51 -6.87
N LYS A 206 -23.12 2.87 -7.77
CA LYS A 206 -23.38 3.03 -9.20
C LYS A 206 -23.59 1.69 -9.91
N ALA A 207 -22.88 0.65 -9.49
CA ALA A 207 -22.99 -0.70 -10.03
C ALA A 207 -24.24 -1.46 -9.55
N GLY A 208 -24.86 -1.02 -8.44
CA GLY A 208 -26.06 -1.65 -7.89
C GLY A 208 -25.80 -2.70 -6.80
N GLY A 209 -24.54 -3.02 -6.49
CA GLY A 209 -24.19 -4.00 -5.47
C GLY A 209 -22.83 -4.65 -5.69
N TRP A 210 -22.43 -5.53 -4.78
CA TRP A 210 -21.16 -6.27 -4.84
C TRP A 210 -21.01 -7.27 -6.01
N PRO A 211 -22.08 -7.91 -6.53
CA PRO A 211 -21.94 -8.80 -7.68
C PRO A 211 -21.48 -8.06 -8.95
N GLU A 212 -22.12 -6.93 -9.28
CA GLU A 212 -21.86 -6.16 -10.50
C GLU A 212 -20.70 -5.16 -10.33
N TYR A 213 -20.36 -4.84 -9.08
CA TYR A 213 -19.33 -3.85 -8.75
C TYR A 213 -17.96 -4.19 -9.35
N TRP A 214 -17.54 -5.46 -9.29
CA TRP A 214 -16.21 -5.83 -9.75
C TRP A 214 -16.05 -5.73 -11.27
N ASP A 215 -17.08 -6.11 -12.02
CA ASP A 215 -17.11 -5.92 -13.47
C ASP A 215 -17.12 -4.43 -13.84
N PHE A 216 -17.87 -3.61 -13.09
CA PHE A 216 -17.90 -2.17 -13.28
C PHE A 216 -16.53 -1.52 -13.01
N HIS A 217 -15.90 -1.85 -11.88
CA HIS A 217 -14.58 -1.35 -11.50
C HIS A 217 -13.51 -1.80 -12.51
N ARG A 218 -13.48 -3.10 -12.84
CA ARG A 218 -12.55 -3.68 -13.83
C ARG A 218 -12.65 -2.98 -15.18
N THR A 219 -13.87 -2.78 -15.68
CA THR A 219 -14.12 -2.10 -16.96
C THR A 219 -13.60 -0.66 -16.94
N ARG A 220 -13.88 0.09 -15.86
CA ARG A 220 -13.39 1.47 -15.71
C ARG A 220 -11.86 1.50 -15.65
N MET A 221 -11.26 0.67 -14.82
CA MET A 221 -9.81 0.57 -14.68
C MET A 221 -9.13 0.30 -16.01
N LEU A 222 -9.57 -0.73 -16.76
CA LEU A 222 -9.00 -1.07 -18.06
C LEU A 222 -9.17 0.05 -19.08
N ASN A 223 -10.32 0.72 -19.12
CA ASN A 223 -10.54 1.88 -20.00
C ASN A 223 -9.57 3.02 -19.70
N ALA A 224 -9.36 3.34 -18.42
CA ALA A 224 -8.43 4.39 -18.01
C ALA A 224 -6.98 4.01 -18.34
N PHE A 225 -6.56 2.79 -18.02
CA PHE A 225 -5.21 2.29 -18.26
C PHE A 225 -4.87 2.23 -19.74
N LYS A 226 -5.79 1.70 -20.55
CA LYS A 226 -5.66 1.67 -22.00
C LYS A 226 -5.47 3.07 -22.57
N PHE A 227 -6.36 3.99 -22.20
CA PHE A 227 -6.26 5.37 -22.66
C PHE A 227 -4.89 5.96 -22.31
N LEU A 228 -4.49 5.90 -21.03
CA LEU A 228 -3.24 6.52 -20.57
C LEU A 228 -1.99 5.92 -21.21
N LYS A 229 -1.91 4.59 -21.40
CA LYS A 229 -0.74 3.94 -22.04
C LYS A 229 -0.63 4.23 -23.53
N GLU A 230 -1.75 4.48 -24.21
CA GLU A 230 -1.79 4.76 -25.65
C GLU A 230 -1.60 6.26 -25.97
N GLN A 231 -1.73 7.14 -24.98
CA GLN A 231 -1.57 8.59 -25.16
C GLN A 231 -0.10 9.04 -25.13
N HIS A 232 0.24 9.96 -26.04
CA HIS A 232 1.50 10.73 -26.08
C HIS A 232 2.81 9.93 -26.11
N GLY A 233 2.79 8.59 -26.22
CA GLY A 233 3.99 7.75 -26.25
C GLY A 233 4.83 7.80 -24.97
N ILE A 234 4.24 8.22 -23.85
CA ILE A 234 4.87 8.23 -22.53
C ILE A 234 4.65 6.89 -21.83
N HIS A 235 5.68 6.40 -21.14
CA HIS A 235 5.52 5.20 -20.33
C HIS A 235 4.83 5.53 -19.00
N ILE A 236 3.69 4.91 -18.76
CA ILE A 236 2.94 4.95 -17.51
C ILE A 236 2.84 3.52 -16.98
N THR A 237 3.26 3.29 -15.74
CA THR A 237 3.01 2.03 -15.01
C THR A 237 1.59 2.05 -14.46
N THR A 238 0.79 1.05 -14.77
CA THR A 238 -0.58 0.90 -14.27
C THR A 238 -0.66 -0.15 -13.17
N VAL A 239 -1.43 0.13 -12.11
CA VAL A 239 -1.50 -0.70 -10.90
C VAL A 239 -2.94 -1.09 -10.57
N PHE A 240 -3.21 -2.40 -10.52
CA PHE A 240 -4.48 -2.93 -10.03
C PHE A 240 -4.39 -3.28 -8.53
N SER A 241 -5.02 -2.45 -7.71
CA SER A 241 -4.93 -2.56 -6.25
C SER A 241 -5.96 -3.55 -5.67
N GLY A 242 -5.57 -4.26 -4.60
CA GLY A 242 -6.37 -5.26 -3.90
C GLY A 242 -6.13 -5.30 -2.40
N GLN A 243 -6.95 -6.10 -1.72
CA GLN A 243 -6.90 -6.26 -0.27
C GLN A 243 -5.92 -7.35 0.14
N HIS A 244 -5.01 -7.05 1.08
CA HIS A 244 -3.96 -7.98 1.48
C HIS A 244 -4.48 -9.34 1.96
N ASP A 245 -5.42 -9.37 2.89
CA ASP A 245 -6.01 -10.62 3.42
C ASP A 245 -7.05 -11.27 2.49
N SER A 246 -7.22 -10.78 1.25
CA SER A 246 -8.22 -11.29 0.31
C SER A 246 -7.72 -11.39 -1.12
N ILE A 247 -6.81 -12.32 -1.37
CA ILE A 247 -6.31 -12.65 -2.73
C ILE A 247 -7.43 -12.99 -3.72
N GLY A 248 -8.56 -13.49 -3.21
CA GLY A 248 -9.75 -13.75 -4.01
C GLY A 248 -10.29 -12.53 -4.75
N LEU A 249 -10.10 -11.32 -4.22
CA LEU A 249 -10.60 -10.08 -4.83
C LEU A 249 -9.84 -9.75 -6.13
N ILE A 250 -8.51 -9.78 -6.11
CA ILE A 250 -7.71 -9.58 -7.33
C ILE A 250 -7.81 -10.81 -8.25
N LYS A 251 -7.78 -12.02 -7.68
CA LYS A 251 -7.73 -13.24 -8.48
C LYS A 251 -9.07 -13.50 -9.18
N ARG A 252 -10.13 -13.78 -8.42
CA ARG A 252 -11.42 -14.25 -8.97
C ARG A 252 -12.27 -13.11 -9.52
N ASN A 253 -12.22 -11.92 -8.93
CA ASN A 253 -13.05 -10.80 -9.39
C ASN A 253 -12.30 -9.88 -10.38
N GLY A 254 -11.05 -10.21 -10.69
CA GLY A 254 -10.14 -9.40 -11.49
C GLY A 254 -9.43 -10.22 -12.56
N LEU A 255 -8.20 -10.66 -12.27
CA LEU A 255 -7.28 -11.24 -13.26
C LEU A 255 -7.82 -12.52 -13.94
N ALA A 256 -8.58 -13.36 -13.24
CA ALA A 256 -9.18 -14.57 -13.83
C ALA A 256 -10.30 -14.27 -14.84
N GLU A 257 -10.91 -13.08 -14.75
CA GLU A 257 -12.00 -12.62 -15.62
C GLU A 257 -11.48 -11.75 -16.79
N MET A 258 -10.16 -11.56 -16.89
CA MET A 258 -9.53 -10.76 -17.95
C MET A 258 -8.95 -11.66 -19.04
N THR A 259 -9.06 -11.20 -20.28
CA THR A 259 -8.30 -11.75 -21.39
C THR A 259 -6.82 -11.40 -21.28
N SER A 260 -5.96 -12.14 -21.99
CA SER A 260 -4.53 -11.80 -22.06
C SER A 260 -4.27 -10.38 -22.56
N THR A 261 -5.06 -9.92 -23.55
CA THR A 261 -4.95 -8.56 -24.10
C THR A 261 -5.36 -7.48 -23.09
N GLU A 262 -6.30 -7.77 -22.19
CA GLU A 262 -6.65 -6.84 -21.12
C GLU A 262 -5.55 -6.76 -20.06
N ILE A 263 -4.92 -7.91 -19.74
CA ILE A 263 -3.80 -7.99 -18.79
C ILE A 263 -2.58 -7.19 -19.28
N ASP A 264 -2.35 -7.06 -20.60
CA ASP A 264 -1.26 -6.24 -21.16
C ASP A 264 -1.34 -4.75 -20.74
N TYR A 265 -2.52 -4.28 -20.34
CA TYR A 265 -2.73 -2.93 -19.82
C TYR A 265 -2.52 -2.80 -18.30
N ILE A 266 -2.11 -3.87 -17.61
CA ILE A 266 -1.80 -3.90 -16.18
C ILE A 266 -0.30 -4.21 -16.01
N ASP A 267 0.47 -3.29 -15.43
CA ASP A 267 1.90 -3.52 -15.20
C ASP A 267 2.19 -4.13 -13.82
N ALA A 268 1.27 -3.96 -12.87
CA ALA A 268 1.40 -4.51 -11.53
C ALA A 268 0.06 -4.71 -10.81
N ILE A 269 0.08 -5.59 -9.82
CA ILE A 269 -0.89 -5.60 -8.72
C ILE A 269 -0.28 -5.00 -7.46
N ALA A 270 -1.12 -4.46 -6.57
CA ALA A 270 -0.66 -3.93 -5.29
C ALA A 270 -1.60 -4.23 -4.11
N THR A 271 -1.04 -4.36 -2.91
CA THR A 271 -1.77 -4.57 -1.65
C THR A 271 -1.22 -3.66 -0.53
N ALA A 272 -1.84 -3.72 0.66
CA ALA A 272 -1.29 -3.15 1.88
C ALA A 272 -0.90 -4.26 2.86
N PRO A 273 0.35 -4.79 2.81
CA PRO A 273 0.76 -5.93 3.62
C PRO A 273 1.01 -5.58 5.09
N TYR A 274 -0.04 -5.14 5.77
CA TYR A 274 -0.06 -4.90 7.19
C TYR A 274 -0.03 -6.19 8.00
N SER A 275 0.68 -6.17 9.12
CA SER A 275 0.74 -7.30 10.05
C SER A 275 -0.09 -7.00 11.30
N GLY A 276 0.19 -5.88 11.99
CA GLY A 276 -0.55 -5.45 13.18
C GLY A 276 -0.67 -6.54 14.26
N LEU A 277 -1.66 -6.39 15.15
CA LEU A 277 -2.02 -7.44 16.14
C LEU A 277 -3.35 -8.15 15.82
N GLY A 278 -3.99 -7.74 14.72
CA GLY A 278 -5.34 -8.16 14.36
C GLY A 278 -6.42 -7.47 15.19
N ARG A 279 -7.62 -7.38 14.60
CA ARG A 279 -8.70 -6.55 15.15
C ARG A 279 -9.21 -7.05 16.51
N ASP A 280 -9.43 -8.36 16.61
CA ASP A 280 -9.99 -8.99 17.80
C ASP A 280 -9.06 -8.88 19.02
N TYR A 281 -7.73 -9.02 18.81
CA TYR A 281 -6.77 -8.90 19.90
C TYR A 281 -6.72 -7.49 20.49
N ILE A 282 -6.80 -6.45 19.65
CA ILE A 282 -6.88 -5.07 20.13
C ILE A 282 -8.17 -4.85 20.94
N GLN A 283 -9.29 -5.46 20.53
CA GLN A 283 -10.53 -5.41 21.32
C GLN A 283 -10.40 -6.16 22.66
N ASP A 284 -9.67 -7.28 22.70
CA ASP A 284 -9.42 -8.02 23.93
C ASP A 284 -8.51 -7.25 24.91
N LEU A 285 -7.45 -6.60 24.40
CA LEU A 285 -6.61 -5.70 25.20
C LEU A 285 -7.44 -4.53 25.76
N HIS A 286 -8.33 -3.96 24.95
CA HIS A 286 -9.26 -2.93 25.40
C HIS A 286 -10.21 -3.47 26.50
N ALA A 287 -10.86 -4.60 26.28
CA ALA A 287 -11.83 -5.14 27.23
C ALA A 287 -11.19 -5.55 28.56
N SER A 288 -9.99 -6.16 28.51
CA SER A 288 -9.29 -6.66 29.70
C SER A 288 -8.50 -5.59 30.45
N ARG A 289 -8.11 -4.48 29.80
CA ARG A 289 -7.15 -3.49 30.30
C ARG A 289 -5.83 -4.12 30.77
N SER A 290 -5.47 -5.26 30.19
CA SER A 290 -4.27 -6.03 30.52
C SER A 290 -3.30 -5.95 29.34
N TYR A 291 -2.18 -5.27 29.54
CA TYR A 291 -1.20 -5.04 28.49
C TYR A 291 0.10 -5.78 28.80
N ASN A 292 0.37 -6.87 28.06
CA ASN A 292 1.59 -7.67 28.21
C ASN A 292 2.46 -7.50 26.97
N THR A 293 3.61 -6.82 27.13
CA THR A 293 4.54 -6.56 26.02
C THR A 293 5.06 -7.85 25.39
N LEU A 294 5.43 -8.85 26.19
CA LEU A 294 6.00 -10.10 25.67
C LEU A 294 4.97 -10.87 24.83
N GLU A 295 3.74 -10.98 25.32
CA GLU A 295 2.65 -11.65 24.61
C GLU A 295 2.33 -10.93 23.30
N ALA A 296 2.19 -9.60 23.34
CA ALA A 296 1.92 -8.80 22.15
C ALA A 296 3.07 -8.85 21.14
N THR A 297 4.33 -8.84 21.60
CA THR A 297 5.49 -9.02 20.72
C THR A 297 5.44 -10.39 20.04
N ASN A 298 5.27 -11.48 20.78
CA ASN A 298 5.24 -12.82 20.17
C ASN A 298 4.11 -12.95 19.15
N ARG A 299 2.91 -12.46 19.48
CA ARG A 299 1.77 -12.45 18.56
C ARG A 299 2.07 -11.65 17.29
N TYR A 300 2.72 -10.50 17.42
CA TYR A 300 3.10 -9.68 16.28
C TYR A 300 4.07 -10.41 15.34
N LEU A 301 5.08 -11.09 15.89
CA LEU A 301 6.05 -11.86 15.11
C LEU A 301 5.35 -12.99 14.33
N ASP A 302 4.41 -13.71 14.96
CA ASP A 302 3.63 -14.75 14.28
C ASP A 302 2.81 -14.19 13.09
N LEU A 303 2.17 -13.02 13.28
CA LEU A 303 1.36 -12.37 12.24
C LEU A 303 2.19 -11.78 11.10
N ILE A 304 3.45 -11.43 11.35
CA ILE A 304 4.38 -11.06 10.28
C ILE A 304 4.67 -12.24 9.36
N GLU A 305 4.91 -13.42 9.91
CA GLU A 305 5.14 -14.62 9.09
C GLU A 305 3.90 -14.98 8.26
N GLU A 306 2.71 -14.87 8.84
CA GLU A 306 1.45 -15.04 8.11
C GLU A 306 1.34 -14.03 6.95
N SER A 307 1.62 -12.75 7.22
CA SER A 307 1.63 -11.70 6.20
C SER A 307 2.63 -11.99 5.07
N LEU A 308 3.81 -12.52 5.37
CA LEU A 308 4.81 -12.91 4.38
C LEU A 308 4.41 -14.15 3.56
N GLY A 309 3.62 -15.05 4.15
CA GLY A 309 2.94 -16.11 3.41
C GLY A 309 1.98 -15.54 2.36
N ILE A 310 1.15 -14.57 2.75
CA ILE A 310 0.23 -13.87 1.83
C ILE A 310 1.01 -13.11 0.74
N VAL A 311 2.13 -12.44 1.10
CA VAL A 311 3.02 -11.79 0.11
C VAL A 311 3.51 -12.80 -0.92
N THR A 312 3.87 -14.01 -0.48
CA THR A 312 4.31 -15.09 -1.38
C THR A 312 3.22 -15.50 -2.35
N ASP A 313 1.99 -15.66 -1.88
CA ASP A 313 0.84 -16.02 -2.74
C ASP A 313 0.56 -14.95 -3.81
N TYR A 314 0.63 -13.67 -3.43
CA TYR A 314 0.49 -12.56 -4.37
C TYR A 314 1.64 -12.48 -5.38
N THR A 315 2.87 -12.72 -4.95
CA THR A 315 4.02 -12.83 -5.87
C THR A 315 3.78 -13.95 -6.90
N ILE A 316 3.31 -15.13 -6.46
CA ILE A 316 3.02 -16.25 -7.37
C ILE A 316 1.94 -15.84 -8.38
N LEU A 317 0.87 -15.19 -7.90
CA LEU A 317 -0.19 -14.69 -8.78
C LEU A 317 0.35 -13.69 -9.80
N ALA A 318 1.10 -12.67 -9.37
CA ALA A 318 1.68 -11.66 -10.26
C ALA A 318 2.59 -12.29 -11.32
N ASN A 319 3.48 -13.20 -10.91
CA ASN A 319 4.39 -13.91 -11.81
C ASN A 319 3.66 -14.79 -12.83
N ALA A 320 2.55 -15.43 -12.44
CA ALA A 320 1.74 -16.23 -13.35
C ALA A 320 1.10 -15.39 -14.48
N HIS A 321 0.93 -14.09 -14.25
CA HIS A 321 0.41 -13.14 -15.24
C HIS A 321 1.50 -12.25 -15.87
N GLY A 322 2.77 -12.45 -15.53
CA GLY A 322 3.89 -11.65 -16.08
C GLY A 322 3.91 -10.19 -15.63
N ILE A 323 3.22 -9.87 -14.54
CA ILE A 323 3.12 -8.51 -13.97
C ILE A 323 3.88 -8.42 -12.65
N ARG A 324 4.11 -7.20 -12.14
CA ARG A 324 4.81 -7.00 -10.86
C ARG A 324 3.87 -7.06 -9.67
N TYR A 325 4.44 -7.26 -8.48
CA TYR A 325 3.74 -7.09 -7.21
C TYR A 325 4.36 -5.93 -6.41
N LEU A 326 3.52 -4.99 -5.98
CA LEU A 326 3.90 -3.78 -5.24
C LEU A 326 3.09 -3.70 -3.94
N ALA A 327 3.49 -2.83 -3.01
CA ALA A 327 2.68 -2.40 -1.90
C ALA A 327 2.31 -0.93 -2.06
N TYR A 328 1.00 -0.61 -2.12
CA TYR A 328 0.53 0.78 -2.11
C TYR A 328 0.57 1.38 -0.70
N GLU A 329 0.77 0.55 0.32
CA GLU A 329 0.87 0.98 1.71
C GLU A 329 1.51 -0.09 2.60
N TYR A 330 2.42 0.29 3.49
CA TYR A 330 3.03 -0.62 4.46
C TYR A 330 3.53 0.11 5.70
N ASN A 331 3.30 -0.51 6.86
CA ASN A 331 3.97 -0.25 8.13
C ASN A 331 3.59 -1.36 9.14
N GLN A 332 4.03 -1.26 10.39
CA GLN A 332 3.74 -2.25 11.43
C GLN A 332 2.25 -2.41 11.80
N HIS A 333 1.43 -1.39 11.56
CA HIS A 333 -0.01 -1.37 11.88
C HIS A 333 -0.35 -1.69 13.35
N LEU A 334 0.51 -1.24 14.27
CA LEU A 334 0.30 -1.30 15.72
C LEU A 334 -0.55 -0.10 16.17
N ALA A 335 -1.86 -0.24 15.96
CA ALA A 335 -2.82 0.86 16.03
C ALA A 335 -4.14 0.45 16.68
N ALA A 336 -4.83 1.42 17.28
CA ALA A 336 -6.25 1.30 17.52
C ALA A 336 -7.00 1.68 16.22
N PHE A 337 -8.19 1.13 16.00
CA PHE A 337 -8.96 1.41 14.76
C PHE A 337 -10.47 1.44 15.00
N ASP A 338 -10.93 1.11 16.22
CA ASP A 338 -12.34 1.16 16.57
C ASP A 338 -12.63 2.43 17.38
N PRO A 339 -13.81 3.05 17.21
CA PRO A 339 -14.15 4.28 17.94
C PRO A 339 -13.97 4.16 19.46
N SER A 340 -14.23 2.98 20.04
CA SER A 340 -14.03 2.71 21.46
C SER A 340 -12.56 2.50 21.83
N THR A 341 -11.77 1.83 20.99
CA THR A 341 -10.36 1.52 21.27
C THR A 341 -9.47 2.74 21.10
N VAL A 342 -9.80 3.59 20.14
CA VAL A 342 -9.17 4.88 19.87
C VAL A 342 -9.24 5.83 21.07
N GLN A 343 -10.32 5.79 21.85
CA GLN A 343 -10.49 6.65 23.03
C GLN A 343 -9.76 6.11 24.28
N ASP A 344 -9.20 4.90 24.22
CA ASP A 344 -8.42 4.32 25.32
C ASP A 344 -6.96 4.78 25.23
N SER A 345 -6.64 5.87 25.92
CA SER A 345 -5.29 6.45 25.93
C SER A 345 -4.22 5.48 26.43
N LYS A 346 -4.55 4.55 27.33
CA LYS A 346 -3.58 3.57 27.86
C LYS A 346 -3.26 2.49 26.83
N LEU A 347 -4.26 2.03 26.08
CA LEU A 347 -4.05 1.13 24.96
C LEU A 347 -3.23 1.80 23.85
N VAL A 348 -3.58 3.03 23.48
CA VAL A 348 -2.82 3.79 22.47
C VAL A 348 -1.37 3.98 22.91
N GLU A 349 -1.12 4.36 24.17
CA GLU A 349 0.24 4.49 24.71
C GLU A 349 0.98 3.15 24.72
N PHE A 350 0.31 2.05 25.08
CA PHE A 350 0.89 0.71 25.05
C PHE A 350 1.33 0.31 23.64
N LEU A 351 0.45 0.45 22.65
CA LEU A 351 0.75 0.14 21.25
C LEU A 351 1.89 1.01 20.72
N ALA A 352 1.89 2.30 21.08
CA ALA A 352 2.96 3.22 20.71
C ALA A 352 4.32 2.87 21.34
N LYS A 353 4.34 2.31 22.55
CA LYS A 353 5.57 1.80 23.18
C LYS A 353 6.01 0.49 22.57
N LEU A 354 5.08 -0.44 22.31
CA LEU A 354 5.35 -1.73 21.66
C LEU A 354 6.02 -1.51 20.29
N ALA A 355 5.45 -0.61 19.50
CA ALA A 355 5.96 -0.11 18.22
C ALA A 355 7.43 0.36 18.22
N GLN A 356 7.97 0.71 19.40
CA GLN A 356 9.34 1.20 19.55
C GLN A 356 10.28 0.17 20.19
N THR A 357 9.78 -1.03 20.48
CA THR A 357 10.62 -2.10 21.03
C THR A 357 11.54 -2.65 19.96
N GLN A 358 12.79 -2.97 20.33
CA GLN A 358 13.79 -3.47 19.40
C GLN A 358 13.33 -4.69 18.59
N PRO A 359 12.64 -5.71 19.17
CA PRO A 359 12.16 -6.84 18.39
C PRO A 359 11.20 -6.45 17.25
N ILE A 360 10.35 -5.44 17.46
CA ILE A 360 9.41 -4.96 16.43
C ILE A 360 10.17 -4.21 15.33
N LEU A 361 11.13 -3.37 15.70
CA LEU A 361 11.96 -2.62 14.73
C LEU A 361 12.83 -3.57 13.88
N ASP A 362 13.43 -4.57 14.51
CA ASP A 362 14.25 -5.58 13.83
C ASP A 362 13.40 -6.37 12.83
N GLU A 363 12.19 -6.77 13.23
CA GLU A 363 11.32 -7.55 12.35
C GLU A 363 10.74 -6.72 11.19
N GLN A 364 10.54 -5.42 11.38
CA GLN A 364 10.20 -4.52 10.27
C GLN A 364 11.33 -4.45 9.22
N ILE A 365 12.59 -4.44 9.66
CA ILE A 365 13.75 -4.49 8.75
C ILE A 365 13.78 -5.83 8.01
N ASN A 366 13.61 -6.94 8.75
CA ASN A 366 13.53 -8.29 8.19
C ASN A 366 12.42 -8.41 7.13
N PHE A 367 11.22 -7.91 7.44
CA PHE A 367 10.11 -7.88 6.48
C PHE A 367 10.49 -7.13 5.20
N MET A 368 11.11 -5.95 5.30
CA MET A 368 11.51 -5.17 4.12
C MET A 368 12.59 -5.88 3.28
N GLU A 369 13.51 -6.60 3.92
CA GLU A 369 14.50 -7.41 3.21
C GLU A 369 13.84 -8.60 2.50
N ARG A 370 12.96 -9.34 3.20
CA ARG A 370 12.20 -10.45 2.62
C ARG A 370 11.24 -9.99 1.52
N TRP A 371 10.62 -8.82 1.67
CA TRP A 371 9.81 -8.18 0.64
C TRP A 371 10.60 -8.01 -0.65
N ASN A 372 11.82 -7.43 -0.58
CA ASN A 372 12.65 -7.22 -1.77
C ASN A 372 12.99 -8.56 -2.45
N SER A 373 13.32 -9.59 -1.66
CA SER A 373 13.61 -10.93 -2.19
C SER A 373 12.38 -11.59 -2.84
N LEU A 374 11.23 -11.55 -2.18
CA LEU A 374 10.00 -12.19 -2.65
C LEU A 374 9.39 -11.49 -3.86
N THR A 375 9.43 -10.16 -3.90
CA THR A 375 8.76 -9.36 -4.95
C THR A 375 9.68 -8.96 -6.09
N ASN A 376 10.96 -9.39 -6.05
CA ASN A 376 12.01 -8.95 -6.95
C ASN A 376 12.11 -7.41 -7.00
N ASN A 377 12.41 -6.80 -5.85
CA ASN A 377 12.55 -5.35 -5.70
C ASN A 377 11.24 -4.58 -6.02
N GLY A 378 10.09 -5.16 -5.68
CA GLY A 378 8.79 -4.51 -5.78
C GLY A 378 8.74 -3.21 -4.99
N ILE A 379 7.98 -2.23 -5.50
CA ILE A 379 7.79 -0.96 -4.80
C ILE A 379 7.10 -1.22 -3.46
N LEU A 380 7.59 -0.59 -2.40
CA LEU A 380 6.94 -0.60 -1.09
C LEU A 380 6.68 0.84 -0.67
N ALA A 381 5.42 1.27 -0.78
CA ALA A 381 4.99 2.58 -0.32
C ALA A 381 4.75 2.56 1.19
N ARG A 382 5.49 3.37 1.94
CA ARG A 382 5.35 3.50 3.39
C ARG A 382 4.14 4.39 3.70
N TYR A 383 3.32 3.96 4.67
CA TYR A 383 2.10 4.69 5.07
C TYR A 383 2.38 6.14 5.50
N ALA A 384 3.41 6.34 6.33
CA ALA A 384 3.84 7.66 6.77
C ALA A 384 5.35 7.64 7.06
N ALA A 385 6.04 8.75 6.73
CA ALA A 385 7.40 9.04 7.16
C ALA A 385 7.41 9.65 8.57
N ALA A 386 6.39 10.47 8.85
CA ALA A 386 6.31 11.41 9.97
C ALA A 386 4.88 11.47 10.50
N GLY A 387 4.74 11.58 11.81
CA GLY A 387 3.48 11.86 12.48
C GLY A 387 3.66 11.73 13.98
N ASP A 388 2.85 12.46 14.75
CA ASP A 388 2.70 12.16 16.17
C ASP A 388 2.01 10.81 16.36
N VAL A 389 2.09 10.27 17.58
CA VAL A 389 1.25 9.13 17.95
C VAL A 389 -0.19 9.60 17.84
N ASP A 390 -0.92 9.06 16.88
CA ASP A 390 -2.34 9.30 16.76
C ASP A 390 -3.11 7.99 17.00
N ASN A 391 -4.42 8.14 16.91
CA ASN A 391 -5.35 7.05 17.14
C ASN A 391 -5.19 5.90 16.14
N TRP A 392 -4.52 6.14 15.01
CA TRP A 392 -4.25 5.20 13.93
C TRP A 392 -2.85 4.60 13.99
N GLY A 393 -2.04 4.93 15.01
CA GLY A 393 -0.80 4.22 15.32
C GLY A 393 0.37 5.13 15.66
N ASN A 394 1.47 4.49 16.06
CA ASN A 394 2.78 5.13 16.11
C ASN A 394 3.58 4.66 14.92
N TRP A 395 4.10 5.60 14.13
CA TRP A 395 4.85 5.34 12.91
C TRP A 395 6.31 5.79 13.09
N PRO A 396 7.08 5.17 14.02
CA PRO A 396 8.48 5.49 14.15
C PRO A 396 9.18 5.18 12.84
N ASP A 397 9.92 6.14 12.31
CA ASP A 397 10.88 5.84 11.26
C ASP A 397 11.95 4.90 11.83
N LEU A 398 12.15 3.76 11.18
CA LEU A 398 13.07 2.67 11.57
C LEU A 398 14.55 3.11 11.59
N TYR A 399 14.84 4.35 11.15
CA TYR A 399 16.16 4.94 11.12
C TYR A 399 16.15 6.27 11.93
N PRO A 400 16.76 6.31 13.14
CA PRO A 400 16.79 7.49 14.00
C PRO A 400 17.40 8.74 13.34
N ASP A 401 18.33 8.52 12.42
CA ASP A 401 19.03 9.49 11.58
C ASP A 401 18.19 9.98 10.38
N TRP A 402 17.01 9.39 10.17
CA TRP A 402 16.04 9.83 9.16
C TRP A 402 14.79 10.45 9.74
N SER A 403 14.58 10.33 11.05
CA SER A 403 13.35 10.75 11.69
C SER A 403 12.95 12.16 11.23
N PRO A 404 11.78 12.31 10.59
CA PRO A 404 11.10 13.59 10.48
C PRO A 404 10.35 13.93 11.77
N ARG A 405 10.51 13.18 12.89
CA ARG A 405 10.03 13.63 14.21
C ARG A 405 10.47 15.07 14.53
N PRO A 406 11.70 15.53 14.22
CA PRO A 406 12.06 16.93 14.39
C PRO A 406 11.30 17.83 13.42
N ILE A 407 10.96 17.40 12.20
CA ILE A 407 10.24 18.25 11.23
C ILE A 407 8.79 18.42 11.66
N ALA A 408 8.12 17.33 12.05
CA ALA A 408 6.73 17.38 12.45
C ALA A 408 6.54 18.16 13.77
N GLN A 409 7.39 17.87 14.76
CA GLN A 409 7.36 18.56 16.05
C GLN A 409 7.93 19.99 15.99
N LEU A 410 8.85 20.34 15.08
CA LEU A 410 9.26 21.75 14.89
C LEU A 410 8.18 22.57 14.17
N MET A 411 7.49 21.99 13.19
CA MET A 411 6.39 22.68 12.50
C MET A 411 5.25 23.02 13.48
N GLU A 412 4.95 22.16 14.44
CA GLU A 412 3.99 22.46 15.53
C GLU A 412 4.53 23.44 16.58
N ARG A 413 5.80 23.31 17.02
CA ARG A 413 6.37 24.20 18.07
C ARG A 413 6.47 25.67 17.66
N THR A 414 6.48 25.96 16.36
CA THR A 414 6.44 27.34 15.86
C THR A 414 5.07 27.99 16.10
N PHE A 415 4.03 27.20 16.37
CA PHE A 415 2.64 27.66 16.54
C PHE A 415 2.28 28.11 17.96
N LEU A 416 3.08 27.75 18.98
CA LEU A 416 2.85 28.18 20.36
C LEU A 416 3.72 29.39 20.78
N ALA A 417 4.50 29.94 19.86
CA ALA A 417 5.43 31.05 20.11
C ALA A 417 5.24 32.25 19.15
N SER A 418 4.19 32.25 18.33
CA SER A 418 3.74 33.38 17.49
C SER A 418 2.28 33.68 17.78
#